data_AF-L0HES7-F1
#
_entry.id   AF-L0HES7-F1
#
_cell.length_a   1.000
_cell.length_b   1.000
_cell.length_c   1.000
_cell.angle_alpha   90.00
_cell.angle_beta   90.00
_cell.angle_gamma   90.00
#
_symmetry.space_group_name_H-M   'P 1'
#
loop_
_entity.id
_entity.type
_entity.pdbx_description
1 polymer ?
#
loop_
_entity_poly.entity_id
_entity_poly.type
_entity_poly.pdbx_seq_one_letter_code
_entity_poly.pdbx_strand_id
1 'polypeptide(L)'
;MSPSPRNTRYFLLLPALLLLTAVVSGMGIQAVSGETIPLSGYSPTSNQVYLFLTGPNLPANGVALNDITQRADEGHFTVVPVMGDDSWSYKWNTGRVNGRLDDGTYTIWVVNGPNDRSNLRNAEYGTISVTLGKPGLSAGISGGITAGTASPSCSLVIVSDPAECSVVVNGEYKGKTPLTVGNLYPGTYTINVTKFGYMPYSVAVELTTGAEATVTAYLPPERGTLTVNTTPEGAQVLLDGAVAGIAPVTLINVLPGGHNLTVIKEGYVPVQQQVSVEAGLTTPVSLTLSPVSPLQALPIKTPGLVVATLAGLSCAALAVVRLRSRNT
;
A
#
# COMPACT_ATOMS: atom_id res chain seq x y z
N MET A 1 -39.79 9.32 -65.25
CA MET A 1 -40.43 9.51 -63.93
C MET A 1 -39.82 8.51 -62.96
N SER A 2 -39.00 9.02 -62.04
CA SER A 2 -38.18 8.25 -61.09
C SER A 2 -39.04 7.63 -59.99
N PRO A 3 -38.74 6.41 -59.52
CA PRO A 3 -39.32 5.89 -58.28
C PRO A 3 -38.62 6.51 -57.07
N SER A 4 -39.41 7.04 -56.14
CA SER A 4 -39.00 7.59 -54.86
C SER A 4 -38.53 6.47 -53.90
N PRO A 5 -37.34 6.57 -53.28
CA PRO A 5 -36.94 5.64 -52.23
C PRO A 5 -37.59 6.02 -50.88
N ARG A 6 -38.27 5.03 -50.27
CA ARG A 6 -38.84 5.13 -48.92
C ARG A 6 -37.73 5.33 -47.88
N ASN A 7 -37.90 6.37 -47.05
CA ASN A 7 -37.07 6.70 -45.90
C ASN A 7 -37.03 5.55 -44.87
N THR A 8 -35.88 4.90 -44.73
CA THR A 8 -35.55 4.09 -43.56
C THR A 8 -35.10 5.03 -42.44
N ARG A 9 -35.94 5.23 -41.42
CA ARG A 9 -35.57 5.99 -40.22
C ARG A 9 -34.69 5.12 -39.31
N TYR A 10 -33.39 5.35 -39.31
CA TYR A 10 -32.49 4.85 -38.27
C TYR A 10 -32.71 5.67 -36.99
N PHE A 11 -33.31 5.08 -35.97
CA PHE A 11 -33.25 5.61 -34.61
C PHE A 11 -31.86 5.28 -34.05
N LEU A 12 -30.93 6.23 -34.18
CA LEU A 12 -29.70 6.23 -33.39
C LEU A 12 -30.08 6.71 -31.97
N LEU A 13 -30.25 5.74 -31.06
CA LEU A 13 -30.22 5.99 -29.63
C LEU A 13 -28.78 6.37 -29.25
N LEU A 14 -28.51 7.67 -29.19
CA LEU A 14 -27.36 8.20 -28.48
C LEU A 14 -27.60 7.97 -26.97
N PRO A 15 -26.72 7.26 -26.24
CA PRO A 15 -26.78 7.33 -24.79
C PRO A 15 -26.36 8.74 -24.38
N ALA A 16 -27.27 9.46 -23.74
CA ALA A 16 -26.98 10.74 -23.12
C ALA A 16 -25.93 10.51 -22.02
N LEU A 17 -24.68 10.87 -22.32
CA LEU A 17 -23.59 10.91 -21.36
C LEU A 17 -23.83 12.11 -20.43
N LEU A 18 -24.57 11.89 -19.35
CA LEU A 18 -24.73 12.87 -18.29
C LEU A 18 -23.44 12.86 -17.45
N LEU A 19 -22.50 13.76 -17.77
CA LEU A 19 -21.34 14.05 -16.94
C LEU A 19 -21.81 14.82 -15.70
N LEU A 20 -22.19 14.09 -14.66
CA LEU A 20 -22.42 14.66 -13.34
C LEU A 20 -21.08 14.69 -12.59
N THR A 21 -20.40 15.83 -12.55
CA THR A 21 -19.27 16.02 -11.63
C THR A 21 -19.81 16.23 -10.22
N ALA A 22 -20.16 15.13 -9.57
CA ALA A 22 -20.31 15.11 -8.12
C ALA A 22 -18.91 14.99 -7.52
N VAL A 23 -18.43 16.05 -6.88
CA VAL A 23 -17.35 15.93 -5.90
C VAL A 23 -17.95 15.19 -4.70
N VAL A 24 -17.90 13.86 -4.72
CA VAL A 24 -18.33 13.06 -3.57
C VAL A 24 -17.18 13.03 -2.58
N SER A 25 -17.25 13.96 -1.62
CA SER A 25 -16.49 13.81 -0.38
C SER A 25 -17.07 12.59 0.35
N GLY A 26 -16.22 11.56 0.55
CA GLY A 26 -16.57 10.38 1.34
C GLY A 26 -16.62 9.06 0.55
N MET A 27 -15.54 8.71 -0.16
CA MET A 27 -15.34 7.33 -0.62
C MET A 27 -14.95 6.45 0.58
N GLY A 28 -15.93 5.77 1.16
CA GLY A 28 -15.78 4.92 2.34
C GLY A 28 -17.12 4.46 2.90
N ILE A 29 -17.11 3.52 3.85
CA ILE A 29 -18.32 3.09 4.57
C ILE A 29 -18.84 4.29 5.38
N GLN A 30 -20.07 4.71 5.13
CA GLN A 30 -20.76 5.69 5.97
C GLN A 30 -21.49 4.93 7.08
N ALA A 31 -21.23 5.24 8.34
CA ALA A 31 -21.82 4.55 9.48
C ALA A 31 -22.17 5.49 10.61
N VAL A 32 -23.18 5.12 11.41
CA VAL A 32 -23.54 5.86 12.61
C VAL A 32 -22.65 5.43 13.76
N SER A 33 -22.16 6.39 14.54
CA SER A 33 -21.39 6.09 15.75
C SER A 33 -22.21 5.22 16.72
N GLY A 34 -21.64 4.09 17.14
CA GLY A 34 -22.31 3.10 17.97
C GLY A 34 -22.73 1.82 17.24
N GLU A 35 -22.71 1.82 15.90
CA GLU A 35 -23.07 0.65 15.10
C GLU A 35 -21.93 -0.38 15.01
N THR A 36 -22.31 -1.60 14.65
CA THR A 36 -21.36 -2.65 14.28
C THR A 36 -21.16 -2.64 12.78
N ILE A 37 -19.93 -2.33 12.37
CA ILE A 37 -19.55 -2.23 10.97
C ILE A 37 -18.92 -3.55 10.55
N PRO A 38 -19.49 -4.29 9.59
CA PRO A 38 -18.84 -5.46 9.03
C PRO A 38 -17.65 -5.00 8.18
N LEU A 39 -16.48 -5.50 8.53
CA LEU A 39 -15.26 -5.40 7.74
C LEU A 39 -14.95 -6.77 7.18
N SER A 40 -14.49 -6.81 5.95
CA SER A 40 -14.04 -8.03 5.31
C SER A 40 -13.06 -7.73 4.21
N GLY A 41 -12.29 -8.73 3.84
CA GLY A 41 -11.32 -8.63 2.76
C GLY A 41 -10.65 -9.97 2.50
N TYR A 42 -9.51 -9.89 1.83
CA TYR A 42 -8.77 -11.04 1.33
C TYR A 42 -7.27 -10.87 1.62
N SER A 43 -6.57 -11.94 2.01
CA SER A 43 -5.13 -11.94 2.27
C SER A 43 -4.53 -13.31 1.92
N PRO A 44 -3.98 -13.50 0.72
CA PRO A 44 -3.47 -14.80 0.27
C PRO A 44 -2.08 -15.14 0.82
N THR A 45 -1.40 -14.16 1.40
CA THR A 45 -0.01 -14.26 1.84
C THR A 45 0.12 -14.48 3.34
N SER A 46 -0.99 -14.50 4.08
CA SER A 46 -1.00 -14.62 5.54
C SER A 46 -2.21 -15.40 6.05
N ASN A 47 -2.02 -16.13 7.16
CA ASN A 47 -3.10 -16.82 7.88
C ASN A 47 -3.83 -15.92 8.90
N GLN A 48 -3.40 -14.67 9.03
CA GLN A 48 -4.03 -13.66 9.88
C GLN A 48 -3.68 -12.25 9.38
N VAL A 49 -4.57 -11.28 9.60
CA VAL A 49 -4.32 -9.87 9.33
C VAL A 49 -4.30 -9.07 10.64
N TYR A 50 -3.48 -8.03 10.64
CA TYR A 50 -3.32 -7.09 11.75
C TYR A 50 -4.03 -5.80 11.34
N LEU A 51 -5.10 -5.47 12.07
CA LEU A 51 -5.87 -4.26 11.82
C LEU A 51 -5.43 -3.16 12.79
N PHE A 52 -5.17 -1.97 12.26
CA PHE A 52 -5.03 -0.75 13.06
C PHE A 52 -5.78 0.43 12.44
N LEU A 53 -6.07 1.43 13.25
CA LEU A 53 -6.94 2.55 12.93
C LEU A 53 -6.14 3.86 12.99
N THR A 54 -6.25 4.70 11.96
CA THR A 54 -5.85 6.12 12.01
C THR A 54 -7.05 7.00 11.74
N GLY A 55 -7.09 8.21 12.29
CA GLY A 55 -8.22 9.12 12.09
C GLY A 55 -8.19 10.31 13.05
N PRO A 56 -9.30 11.06 13.15
CA PRO A 56 -9.43 12.22 14.01
C PRO A 56 -9.01 11.91 15.45
N ASN A 57 -8.13 12.74 16.00
CA ASN A 57 -7.62 12.67 17.38
C ASN A 57 -6.97 11.34 17.78
N LEU A 58 -6.58 10.50 16.80
CA LEU A 58 -5.82 9.28 17.04
C LEU A 58 -4.32 9.50 16.79
N PRO A 59 -3.45 8.72 17.45
CA PRO A 59 -2.02 8.65 17.15
C PRO A 59 -1.75 8.45 15.65
N ALA A 60 -0.74 9.14 15.12
CA ALA A 60 -0.39 9.07 13.70
C ALA A 60 0.04 7.67 13.24
N ASN A 61 0.63 6.88 14.14
CA ASN A 61 1.03 5.50 13.87
C ASN A 61 -0.11 4.49 13.99
N GLY A 62 -1.26 4.95 14.49
CA GLY A 62 -2.47 4.17 14.63
C GLY A 62 -2.62 3.44 15.96
N VAL A 63 -3.79 2.84 16.12
CA VAL A 63 -4.24 2.16 17.35
C VAL A 63 -5.04 0.90 17.01
N ALA A 64 -5.23 -0.01 17.96
CA ALA A 64 -6.10 -1.17 17.75
C ALA A 64 -7.58 -0.76 17.57
N LEU A 65 -8.34 -1.50 16.76
CA LEU A 65 -9.75 -1.17 16.46
C LEU A 65 -10.68 -1.43 17.66
N ASN A 66 -10.40 -2.46 18.45
CA ASN A 66 -11.17 -2.83 19.63
C ASN A 66 -10.79 -2.02 20.88
N ASP A 67 -9.60 -1.44 20.91
CA ASP A 67 -9.10 -0.60 21.99
C ASP A 67 -8.23 0.52 21.42
N ILE A 68 -8.82 1.69 21.23
CA ILE A 68 -8.12 2.84 20.63
C ILE A 68 -7.17 3.54 21.60
N THR A 69 -7.10 3.07 22.85
CA THR A 69 -6.07 3.52 23.80
C THR A 69 -4.75 2.78 23.61
N GLN A 70 -4.78 1.63 22.92
CA GLN A 70 -3.63 0.77 22.68
C GLN A 70 -2.99 1.11 21.33
N ARG A 71 -1.72 1.49 21.33
CA ARG A 71 -1.05 2.02 20.14
C ARG A 71 -0.41 0.93 19.28
N ALA A 72 -0.52 1.11 17.96
CA ALA A 72 0.04 0.18 16.99
C ALA A 72 1.58 0.20 16.97
N ASP A 73 2.20 1.36 17.20
CA ASP A 73 3.66 1.47 17.33
C ASP A 73 4.22 0.89 18.64
N GLU A 74 3.35 0.50 19.57
CA GLU A 74 3.69 -0.27 20.78
C GLU A 74 3.37 -1.78 20.60
N GLY A 75 3.01 -2.19 19.38
CA GLY A 75 2.75 -3.59 19.04
C GLY A 75 1.29 -4.02 19.22
N HIS A 76 0.37 -3.10 19.47
CA HIS A 76 -1.04 -3.42 19.67
C HIS A 76 -1.86 -3.32 18.38
N PHE A 77 -2.41 -4.46 17.97
CA PHE A 77 -3.24 -4.57 16.77
C PHE A 77 -4.50 -5.39 17.09
N THR A 78 -5.57 -5.14 16.35
CA THR A 78 -6.69 -6.09 16.30
C THR A 78 -6.34 -7.20 15.32
N VAL A 79 -6.06 -8.39 15.83
CA VAL A 79 -5.66 -9.55 15.02
C VAL A 79 -6.89 -10.33 14.58
N VAL A 80 -7.00 -10.60 13.28
CA VAL A 80 -8.15 -11.28 12.67
C VAL A 80 -7.65 -12.49 11.88
N PRO A 81 -8.16 -13.70 12.12
CA PRO A 81 -7.76 -14.88 11.36
C PRO A 81 -8.22 -14.78 9.90
N VAL A 82 -7.39 -15.29 9.00
CA VAL A 82 -7.72 -15.50 7.59
C VAL A 82 -8.19 -16.95 7.42
N MET A 83 -9.32 -17.14 6.76
CA MET A 83 -9.96 -18.42 6.51
C MET A 83 -9.26 -19.18 5.37
N GLY A 84 -9.59 -20.46 5.19
CA GLY A 84 -8.93 -21.32 4.19
C GLY A 84 -9.18 -20.95 2.72
N ASP A 85 -10.08 -20.01 2.46
CA ASP A 85 -10.32 -19.38 1.15
C ASP A 85 -9.64 -18.01 1.03
N ASP A 86 -8.66 -17.75 1.91
CA ASP A 86 -7.91 -16.50 2.09
C ASP A 86 -8.77 -15.27 2.45
N SER A 87 -10.05 -15.47 2.79
CA SER A 87 -10.92 -14.37 3.22
C SER A 87 -10.83 -14.12 4.72
N TRP A 88 -11.06 -12.88 5.15
CA TRP A 88 -11.17 -12.53 6.56
C TRP A 88 -12.40 -11.66 6.78
N SER A 89 -12.97 -11.74 7.99
CA SER A 89 -14.10 -10.91 8.39
C SER A 89 -13.97 -10.50 9.86
N TYR A 90 -14.29 -9.24 10.12
CA TYR A 90 -14.27 -8.65 11.45
C TYR A 90 -15.47 -7.73 11.64
N LYS A 91 -16.18 -7.88 12.75
CA LYS A 91 -17.32 -7.03 13.11
C LYS A 91 -16.85 -5.93 14.06
N TRP A 92 -16.56 -4.75 13.51
CA TRP A 92 -16.09 -3.62 14.31
C TRP A 92 -17.25 -2.94 15.02
N ASN A 93 -17.41 -3.21 16.32
CA ASN A 93 -18.43 -2.58 17.14
C ASN A 93 -17.93 -1.23 17.66
N THR A 94 -18.25 -0.14 16.94
CA THR A 94 -17.79 1.21 17.26
C THR A 94 -18.32 1.73 18.60
N GLY A 95 -19.46 1.20 19.09
CA GLY A 95 -20.04 1.53 20.39
C GLY A 95 -19.44 0.78 21.59
N ARG A 96 -18.56 -0.20 21.34
CA ARG A 96 -17.91 -1.01 22.38
C ARG A 96 -16.38 -0.93 22.36
N VAL A 97 -15.83 0.01 21.61
CA VAL A 97 -14.40 0.28 21.60
C VAL A 97 -13.99 0.86 22.95
N ASN A 98 -12.87 0.38 23.51
CA ASN A 98 -12.28 1.03 24.68
C ASN A 98 -11.61 2.35 24.26
N GLY A 99 -12.10 3.47 24.78
CA GLY A 99 -11.78 4.83 24.35
C GLY A 99 -12.98 5.54 23.71
N ARG A 100 -12.76 6.74 23.16
CA ARG A 100 -13.80 7.53 22.47
C ARG A 100 -13.42 7.77 21.01
N LEU A 101 -14.25 7.27 20.10
CA LEU A 101 -14.22 7.67 18.70
C LEU A 101 -14.97 9.00 18.53
N ASP A 102 -14.39 9.89 17.75
CA ASP A 102 -15.01 11.16 17.35
C ASP A 102 -15.72 11.01 16.00
N ASP A 103 -16.54 12.00 15.66
CA ASP A 103 -17.12 12.06 14.32
C ASP A 103 -16.00 12.41 13.31
N GLY A 104 -16.00 11.73 12.17
CA GLY A 104 -15.06 11.99 11.07
C GLY A 104 -14.66 10.73 10.31
N THR A 105 -13.73 10.91 9.37
CA THR A 105 -13.25 9.83 8.51
C THR A 105 -12.02 9.16 9.09
N TYR A 106 -12.16 7.86 9.33
CA TYR A 106 -11.13 6.95 9.77
C TYR A 106 -10.61 6.11 8.60
N THR A 107 -9.34 5.74 8.69
CA THR A 107 -8.70 4.76 7.80
C THR A 107 -8.32 3.54 8.63
N ILE A 108 -8.88 2.40 8.26
CA ILE A 108 -8.52 1.09 8.80
C ILE A 108 -7.44 0.51 7.89
N TRP A 109 -6.30 0.21 8.47
CA TRP A 109 -5.17 -0.42 7.80
C TRP A 109 -5.24 -1.91 8.07
N VAL A 110 -5.18 -2.71 7.00
CA VAL A 110 -5.19 -4.17 7.04
C VAL A 110 -3.80 -4.62 6.63
N VAL A 111 -3.02 -5.21 7.53
CA VAL A 111 -1.60 -5.53 7.28
C VAL A 111 -1.33 -7.02 7.46
N ASN A 112 -0.44 -7.59 6.65
CA ASN A 112 -0.03 -9.00 6.74
C ASN A 112 0.98 -9.31 7.86
N GLY A 113 1.25 -8.35 8.74
CA GLY A 113 2.17 -8.46 9.87
C GLY A 113 1.99 -7.29 10.84
N PRO A 114 2.61 -7.32 12.03
CA PRO A 114 2.48 -6.28 13.05
C PRO A 114 3.31 -5.04 12.70
N ASN A 115 3.03 -4.42 11.56
CA ASN A 115 3.69 -3.20 11.09
C ASN A 115 2.71 -2.02 11.22
N ASP A 116 3.08 -1.02 12.01
CA ASP A 116 2.34 0.23 12.15
C ASP A 116 2.52 1.15 10.92
N ARG A 117 1.84 2.30 10.93
CA ARG A 117 1.82 3.26 9.81
C ARG A 117 3.20 3.68 9.30
N SER A 118 4.19 3.78 10.17
CA SER A 118 5.54 4.23 9.83
C SER A 118 6.42 3.11 9.26
N ASN A 119 6.03 1.85 9.48
CA ASN A 119 6.80 0.65 9.13
C ASN A 119 6.19 -0.14 7.96
N LEU A 120 5.31 0.47 7.16
CA LEU A 120 4.65 -0.18 6.02
C LEU A 120 5.51 -0.35 4.75
N ARG A 121 6.77 0.12 4.76
CA ARG A 121 7.61 0.14 3.55
C ARG A 121 7.73 -1.25 2.89
N ASN A 122 7.84 -2.28 3.72
CA ASN A 122 8.05 -3.68 3.33
C ASN A 122 6.87 -4.61 3.71
N ALA A 123 5.75 -4.05 4.19
CA ALA A 123 4.58 -4.82 4.58
C ALA A 123 3.55 -4.85 3.45
N GLU A 124 2.80 -5.96 3.33
CA GLU A 124 1.61 -6.00 2.49
C GLU A 124 0.45 -5.39 3.27
N TYR A 125 -0.22 -4.39 2.69
CA TYR A 125 -1.37 -3.77 3.33
C TYR A 125 -2.45 -3.34 2.35
N GLY A 126 -3.67 -3.24 2.86
CA GLY A 126 -4.80 -2.56 2.22
C GLY A 126 -5.42 -1.55 3.19
N THR A 127 -6.32 -0.71 2.69
CA THR A 127 -7.04 0.25 3.54
C THR A 127 -8.55 0.20 3.31
N ILE A 128 -9.31 0.45 4.38
CA ILE A 128 -10.76 0.65 4.35
C ILE A 128 -11.05 2.01 4.98
N SER A 129 -11.67 2.91 4.23
CA SER A 129 -12.13 4.20 4.75
C SER A 129 -13.52 4.05 5.36
N VAL A 130 -13.69 4.57 6.58
CA VAL A 130 -14.98 4.58 7.30
C VAL A 130 -15.24 5.98 7.82
N THR A 131 -16.37 6.58 7.48
CA THR A 131 -16.79 7.87 8.03
C THR A 131 -17.85 7.63 9.10
N LEU A 132 -17.53 8.02 10.33
CA LEU A 132 -18.43 7.98 11.48
C LEU A 132 -19.09 9.34 11.66
N GLY A 133 -20.39 9.36 11.85
CA GLY A 133 -21.13 10.57 12.18
C GLY A 133 -22.28 10.30 13.13
N LYS A 134 -22.80 11.37 13.73
CA LYS A 134 -24.09 11.34 14.41
C LYS A 134 -25.21 11.03 13.40
N PRO A 135 -26.25 10.28 13.78
CA PRO A 135 -27.40 10.14 12.93
C PRO A 135 -28.02 11.54 12.74
N GLY A 136 -28.23 11.96 11.50
CA GLY A 136 -29.03 13.15 11.23
C GLY A 136 -30.44 12.93 11.79
N LEU A 137 -30.98 13.91 12.52
CA LEU A 137 -32.39 13.89 12.89
C LEU A 137 -33.22 13.98 11.60
N SER A 138 -33.87 12.90 11.20
CA SER A 138 -34.92 12.94 10.17
C SER A 138 -36.28 12.78 10.85
N ALA A 139 -37.18 13.72 10.61
CA ALA A 139 -38.58 13.60 11.00
C ALA A 139 -39.27 12.69 9.96
N GLY A 140 -39.59 11.46 10.36
CA GLY A 140 -40.38 10.55 9.53
C GLY A 140 -41.87 10.81 9.71
N ILE A 141 -42.62 10.89 8.61
CA ILE A 141 -44.07 10.74 8.64
C ILE A 141 -44.33 9.25 8.92
N SER A 142 -45.07 8.91 9.97
CA SER A 142 -45.65 7.57 10.14
C SER A 142 -46.81 7.41 9.15
N GLY A 143 -46.49 7.40 7.86
CA GLY A 143 -47.37 6.99 6.79
C GLY A 143 -47.09 5.54 6.51
N GLY A 144 -48.03 4.66 6.83
CA GLY A 144 -47.97 3.26 6.42
C GLY A 144 -47.88 3.18 4.90
N ILE A 145 -46.66 2.97 4.40
CA ILE A 145 -46.43 2.59 3.02
C ILE A 145 -46.67 1.08 2.99
N THR A 146 -47.72 0.66 2.29
CA THR A 146 -47.88 -0.74 1.91
C THR A 146 -46.62 -1.10 1.13
N ALA A 147 -45.78 -1.97 1.71
CA ALA A 147 -44.59 -2.48 1.05
C ALA A 147 -45.03 -3.15 -0.25
N GLY A 148 -44.84 -2.45 -1.38
CA GLY A 148 -44.83 -3.10 -2.67
C GLY A 148 -43.77 -4.18 -2.61
N THR A 149 -44.16 -5.40 -2.95
CA THR A 149 -43.31 -6.58 -3.04
C THR A 149 -42.25 -6.36 -4.12
N ALA A 150 -41.21 -5.58 -3.82
CA ALA A 150 -40.01 -5.53 -4.63
C ALA A 150 -39.41 -6.94 -4.58
N SER A 151 -39.25 -7.57 -5.74
CA SER A 151 -38.57 -8.86 -5.86
C SER A 151 -37.11 -8.60 -6.22
N PRO A 152 -36.14 -9.37 -5.71
CA PRO A 152 -34.76 -9.24 -6.14
C PRO A 152 -34.64 -9.63 -7.61
N SER A 153 -34.45 -8.66 -8.49
CA SER A 153 -34.42 -8.86 -9.95
C SER A 153 -33.25 -8.16 -10.63
N CYS A 154 -32.37 -7.52 -9.86
CA CYS A 154 -31.21 -6.82 -10.40
C CYS A 154 -29.96 -7.71 -10.37
N SER A 155 -29.07 -7.50 -11.34
CA SER A 155 -27.74 -8.08 -11.37
C SER A 155 -26.69 -6.99 -11.60
N LEU A 156 -25.51 -7.22 -11.04
CA LEU A 156 -24.37 -6.32 -11.14
C LEU A 156 -23.14 -7.13 -11.54
N VAL A 157 -22.56 -6.80 -12.69
CA VAL A 157 -21.29 -7.35 -13.17
C VAL A 157 -20.17 -6.38 -12.80
N ILE A 158 -19.13 -6.85 -12.13
CA ILE A 158 -17.95 -6.07 -11.79
C ILE A 158 -16.74 -6.70 -12.47
N VAL A 159 -16.07 -5.92 -13.31
CA VAL A 159 -14.79 -6.28 -13.95
C VAL A 159 -13.74 -5.24 -13.57
N SER A 160 -12.46 -5.61 -13.62
CA SER A 160 -11.39 -4.66 -13.33
C SER A 160 -10.13 -4.89 -14.14
N ASP A 161 -9.34 -3.83 -14.23
CA ASP A 161 -7.95 -3.84 -14.68
C ASP A 161 -7.08 -3.22 -13.57
N PRO A 162 -6.16 -3.97 -12.94
CA PRO A 162 -5.86 -5.40 -13.16
C PRO A 162 -7.03 -6.33 -12.83
N ALA A 163 -7.02 -7.56 -13.37
CA ALA A 163 -7.98 -8.61 -13.02
C ALA A 163 -7.72 -9.16 -11.59
N GLU A 164 -8.63 -9.98 -11.07
CA GLU A 164 -8.52 -10.63 -9.75
C GLU A 164 -8.41 -9.60 -8.60
N CYS A 165 -9.19 -8.53 -8.67
CA CYS A 165 -9.31 -7.55 -7.60
C CYS A 165 -10.41 -7.97 -6.63
N SER A 166 -10.18 -7.79 -5.33
CA SER A 166 -11.17 -8.06 -4.29
C SER A 166 -12.34 -7.09 -4.40
N VAL A 167 -13.56 -7.59 -4.35
CA VAL A 167 -14.80 -6.82 -4.49
C VAL A 167 -15.60 -6.88 -3.18
N VAL A 168 -15.94 -5.70 -2.67
CA VAL A 168 -16.80 -5.50 -1.50
C VAL A 168 -18.01 -4.68 -1.94
N VAL A 169 -19.21 -5.18 -1.69
CA VAL A 169 -20.47 -4.49 -1.99
C VAL A 169 -21.18 -4.19 -0.68
N ASN A 170 -21.45 -2.91 -0.41
CA ASN A 170 -22.05 -2.42 0.84
C ASN A 170 -21.32 -2.91 2.11
N GLY A 171 -19.98 -2.99 2.06
CA GLY A 171 -19.14 -3.43 3.19
C GLY A 171 -18.99 -4.96 3.32
N GLU A 172 -19.68 -5.74 2.49
CA GLU A 172 -19.58 -7.20 2.48
C GLU A 172 -18.72 -7.71 1.31
N TYR A 173 -17.69 -8.49 1.58
CA TYR A 173 -16.87 -9.13 0.55
C TYR A 173 -17.72 -10.11 -0.28
N LYS A 174 -17.64 -9.98 -1.61
CA LYS A 174 -18.41 -10.80 -2.56
C LYS A 174 -17.55 -11.70 -3.45
N GLY A 175 -16.23 -11.56 -3.41
CA GLY A 175 -15.30 -12.34 -4.23
C GLY A 175 -14.31 -11.46 -4.99
N LYS A 176 -13.78 -11.96 -6.11
CA LYS A 176 -12.82 -11.26 -6.97
C LYS A 176 -13.37 -10.99 -8.35
N THR A 177 -12.89 -9.93 -9.00
CA THR A 177 -13.21 -9.64 -10.41
C THR A 177 -12.57 -10.67 -11.36
N PRO A 178 -13.27 -11.08 -12.44
CA PRO A 178 -14.64 -10.71 -12.80
C PRO A 178 -15.67 -11.37 -11.89
N LEU A 179 -16.65 -10.59 -11.41
CA LEU A 179 -17.67 -11.03 -10.46
C LEU A 179 -19.06 -10.63 -10.92
N THR A 180 -20.02 -11.55 -10.84
CA THR A 180 -21.45 -11.25 -11.01
C THR A 180 -22.19 -11.41 -9.70
N VAL A 181 -22.83 -10.34 -9.23
CA VAL A 181 -23.68 -10.33 -8.04
C VAL A 181 -25.14 -10.26 -8.50
N GLY A 182 -25.88 -11.36 -8.36
CA GLY A 182 -27.30 -11.45 -8.71
C GLY A 182 -28.22 -11.28 -7.49
N ASN A 183 -29.53 -11.34 -7.75
CA ASN A 183 -30.59 -11.26 -6.74
C ASN A 183 -30.52 -9.99 -5.87
N LEU A 184 -30.17 -8.87 -6.49
CA LEU A 184 -30.13 -7.57 -5.83
C LEU A 184 -31.53 -6.91 -5.90
N TYR A 185 -31.91 -6.23 -4.81
CA TYR A 185 -33.08 -5.37 -4.80
C TYR A 185 -32.76 -4.04 -5.47
N PRO A 186 -33.76 -3.34 -6.03
CA PRO A 186 -33.60 -1.94 -6.44
C PRO A 186 -33.10 -1.09 -5.27
N GLY A 187 -32.16 -0.20 -5.52
CA GLY A 187 -31.51 0.64 -4.51
C GLY A 187 -30.09 1.03 -4.87
N THR A 188 -29.43 1.76 -3.98
CA THR A 188 -28.05 2.21 -4.16
C THR A 188 -27.07 1.23 -3.52
N TYR A 189 -26.00 0.90 -4.24
CA TYR A 189 -24.92 0.01 -3.80
C TYR A 189 -23.58 0.72 -3.87
N THR A 190 -22.80 0.68 -2.80
CA THR A 190 -21.40 1.12 -2.78
C THR A 190 -20.51 -0.08 -3.08
N ILE A 191 -19.72 0.04 -4.15
CA ILE A 191 -18.80 -1.00 -4.63
C ILE A 191 -17.38 -0.51 -4.36
N ASN A 192 -16.61 -1.30 -3.61
CA ASN A 192 -15.20 -1.09 -3.39
C ASN A 192 -14.42 -2.23 -4.05
N VAL A 193 -13.47 -1.87 -4.89
CA VAL A 193 -12.58 -2.80 -5.59
C VAL A 193 -11.15 -2.50 -5.16
N THR A 194 -10.44 -3.51 -4.67
CA THR A 194 -9.10 -3.36 -4.09
C THR A 194 -8.15 -4.44 -4.58
N LYS A 195 -6.87 -4.08 -4.74
CA LYS A 195 -5.79 -5.03 -5.01
C LYS A 195 -4.50 -4.50 -4.41
N PHE A 196 -3.73 -5.39 -3.79
CA PHE A 196 -2.45 -5.01 -3.22
C PHE A 196 -1.51 -4.40 -4.26
N GLY A 197 -0.87 -3.28 -3.90
CA GLY A 197 0.03 -2.53 -4.78
C GLY A 197 -0.68 -1.61 -5.77
N TYR A 198 -2.01 -1.48 -5.69
CA TYR A 198 -2.82 -0.62 -6.54
C TYR A 198 -3.75 0.29 -5.72
N MET A 199 -3.97 1.49 -6.23
CA MET A 199 -4.90 2.44 -5.64
C MET A 199 -6.33 1.87 -5.65
N PRO A 200 -7.08 1.95 -4.55
CA PRO A 200 -8.43 1.40 -4.49
C PRO A 200 -9.40 2.16 -5.39
N TYR A 201 -10.40 1.46 -5.92
CA TYR A 201 -11.50 2.03 -6.69
C TYR A 201 -12.80 1.92 -5.91
N SER A 202 -13.58 3.02 -5.83
CA SER A 202 -14.88 3.03 -5.15
C SER A 202 -15.92 3.80 -5.97
N VAL A 203 -17.11 3.24 -6.09
CA VAL A 203 -18.23 3.87 -6.83
C VAL A 203 -19.58 3.52 -6.20
N ALA A 204 -20.54 4.45 -6.25
CA ALA A 204 -21.93 4.18 -5.92
C ALA A 204 -22.72 3.92 -7.21
N VAL A 205 -23.52 2.85 -7.22
CA VAL A 205 -24.37 2.44 -8.35
C VAL A 205 -25.82 2.38 -7.89
N GLU A 206 -26.71 3.05 -8.60
CA GLU A 206 -28.15 2.94 -8.40
C GLU A 206 -28.72 1.87 -9.33
N LEU A 207 -29.37 0.86 -8.76
CA LEU A 207 -30.06 -0.20 -9.49
C LEU A 207 -31.57 0.06 -9.45
N THR A 208 -32.19 0.08 -10.62
CA THR A 208 -33.65 0.08 -10.78
C THR A 208 -34.14 -1.35 -11.02
N THR A 209 -35.44 -1.61 -10.87
CA THR A 209 -36.04 -2.95 -11.03
C THR A 209 -35.66 -3.59 -12.36
N GLY A 210 -35.07 -4.79 -12.30
CA GLY A 210 -34.64 -5.56 -13.48
C GLY A 210 -33.33 -5.07 -14.10
N ALA A 211 -32.58 -4.17 -13.44
CA ALA A 211 -31.33 -3.65 -13.97
C ALA A 211 -30.24 -4.74 -14.08
N GLU A 212 -29.53 -4.73 -15.20
CA GLU A 212 -28.26 -5.46 -15.40
C GLU A 212 -27.15 -4.43 -15.56
N ALA A 213 -26.53 -4.04 -14.45
CA ALA A 213 -25.48 -3.02 -14.44
C ALA A 213 -24.10 -3.63 -14.61
N THR A 214 -23.18 -2.89 -15.25
CA THR A 214 -21.76 -3.26 -15.32
C THR A 214 -20.89 -2.15 -14.76
N VAL A 215 -19.96 -2.51 -13.87
CA VAL A 215 -18.92 -1.63 -13.34
C VAL A 215 -17.57 -2.11 -13.83
N THR A 216 -16.84 -1.20 -14.47
CA THR A 216 -15.46 -1.41 -14.89
C THR A 216 -14.54 -0.58 -14.01
N ALA A 217 -13.79 -1.23 -13.13
CA ALA A 217 -12.86 -0.58 -12.21
C ALA A 217 -11.44 -0.58 -12.77
N TYR A 218 -10.84 0.60 -12.93
CA TYR A 218 -9.41 0.74 -13.23
C TYR A 218 -8.67 1.12 -11.96
N LEU A 219 -7.75 0.27 -11.52
CA LEU A 219 -6.92 0.53 -10.34
C LEU A 219 -5.50 0.79 -10.83
N PRO A 220 -4.99 2.03 -10.76
CA PRO A 220 -3.61 2.32 -11.11
C PRO A 220 -2.65 1.77 -10.03
N PRO A 221 -1.44 1.30 -10.39
CA PRO A 221 -0.43 0.91 -9.40
C PRO A 221 -0.09 2.05 -8.45
N GLU A 222 0.15 1.76 -7.17
CA GLU A 222 0.60 2.76 -6.19
C GLU A 222 2.11 3.04 -6.30
N ARG A 223 2.86 2.10 -6.86
CA ARG A 223 4.33 2.09 -6.84
C ARG A 223 4.91 1.79 -8.22
N GLY A 224 6.12 2.26 -8.45
CA GLY A 224 6.89 2.03 -9.68
C GLY A 224 7.88 0.87 -9.53
N THR A 225 8.62 0.63 -10.61
CA THR A 225 9.73 -0.34 -10.68
C THR A 225 10.99 0.38 -11.13
N LEU A 226 12.14 0.07 -10.54
CA LEU A 226 13.44 0.59 -10.95
C LEU A 226 14.34 -0.57 -11.39
N THR A 227 14.83 -0.56 -12.62
CA THR A 227 15.83 -1.53 -13.10
C THR A 227 17.19 -0.88 -13.16
N VAL A 228 18.18 -1.47 -12.48
CA VAL A 228 19.53 -0.90 -12.36
C VAL A 228 20.54 -1.87 -12.96
N ASN A 229 21.23 -1.41 -14.00
CA ASN A 229 22.32 -2.12 -14.67
C ASN A 229 23.62 -1.36 -14.48
N THR A 230 24.74 -2.09 -14.37
CA THR A 230 26.05 -1.47 -14.22
C THR A 230 27.08 -2.08 -15.14
N THR A 231 28.02 -1.27 -15.60
CA THR A 231 29.19 -1.70 -16.36
C THR A 231 30.46 -1.30 -15.60
N PRO A 232 31.24 -2.25 -15.05
CA PRO A 232 30.97 -3.70 -15.03
C PRO A 232 29.78 -4.08 -14.13
N GLU A 233 29.20 -5.26 -14.39
CA GLU A 233 28.16 -5.86 -13.54
C GLU A 233 28.70 -6.24 -12.16
N GLY A 234 27.83 -6.59 -11.23
CA GLY A 234 28.19 -7.01 -9.88
C GLY A 234 28.56 -5.85 -8.97
N ALA A 235 27.96 -4.68 -9.18
CA ALA A 235 28.08 -3.54 -8.28
C ALA A 235 26.94 -3.56 -7.25
N GLN A 236 27.24 -3.22 -6.01
CA GLN A 236 26.22 -3.07 -4.97
C GLN A 236 25.40 -1.82 -5.23
N VAL A 237 24.08 -1.98 -5.17
CA VAL A 237 23.09 -0.92 -5.37
C VAL A 237 22.48 -0.55 -4.02
N LEU A 238 22.49 0.73 -3.69
CA LEU A 238 21.81 1.30 -2.54
C LEU A 238 20.78 2.31 -3.04
N LEU A 239 19.55 2.24 -2.53
CA LEU A 239 18.49 3.20 -2.80
C LEU A 239 18.18 3.96 -1.50
N ASP A 240 18.34 5.27 -1.51
CA ASP A 240 18.19 6.15 -0.33
C ASP A 240 19.04 5.70 0.86
N GLY A 241 20.26 5.22 0.58
CA GLY A 241 21.22 4.76 1.58
C GLY A 241 20.98 3.34 2.10
N ALA A 242 19.90 2.66 1.72
CA ALA A 242 19.65 1.26 2.07
C ALA A 242 20.12 0.31 0.96
N VAL A 243 20.77 -0.80 1.32
CA VAL A 243 21.18 -1.83 0.35
C VAL A 243 19.95 -2.43 -0.33
N ALA A 244 19.88 -2.31 -1.64
CA ALA A 244 18.76 -2.72 -2.46
C ALA A 244 19.07 -3.97 -3.32
N GLY A 245 20.34 -4.29 -3.53
CA GLY A 245 20.78 -5.52 -4.21
C GLY A 245 22.14 -5.39 -4.89
N ILE A 246 22.43 -6.30 -5.83
CA ILE A 246 23.63 -6.30 -6.68
C ILE A 246 23.18 -6.19 -8.13
N ALA A 247 23.71 -5.24 -8.89
CA ALA A 247 23.38 -5.03 -10.30
C ALA A 247 23.90 -6.18 -11.19
N PRO A 248 23.15 -6.62 -12.21
CA PRO A 248 21.82 -6.14 -12.61
C PRO A 248 20.72 -6.52 -11.60
N VAL A 249 19.88 -5.54 -11.22
CA VAL A 249 18.79 -5.74 -10.23
C VAL A 249 17.51 -5.01 -10.62
N THR A 250 16.37 -5.64 -10.37
CA THR A 250 15.04 -5.04 -10.51
C THR A 250 14.44 -4.81 -9.12
N LEU A 251 14.24 -3.55 -8.76
CA LEU A 251 13.57 -3.14 -7.53
C LEU A 251 12.10 -2.94 -7.82
N ILE A 252 11.27 -3.89 -7.42
CA ILE A 252 9.82 -3.78 -7.48
C ILE A 252 9.29 -2.95 -6.30
N ASN A 253 8.13 -2.32 -6.45
CA ASN A 253 7.41 -1.65 -5.37
C ASN A 253 8.17 -0.43 -4.78
N VAL A 254 8.77 0.38 -5.67
CA VAL A 254 9.46 1.62 -5.31
C VAL A 254 8.45 2.77 -5.26
N LEU A 255 8.52 3.61 -4.22
CA LEU A 255 7.62 4.75 -4.08
C LEU A 255 7.77 5.70 -5.29
N PRO A 256 6.70 6.35 -5.75
CA PRO A 256 6.84 7.40 -6.75
C PRO A 256 7.59 8.61 -6.17
N GLY A 257 8.43 9.24 -6.97
CA GLY A 257 9.20 10.43 -6.59
C GLY A 257 10.70 10.29 -6.83
N GLY A 258 11.44 11.25 -6.29
CA GLY A 258 12.90 11.31 -6.39
C GLY A 258 13.58 10.39 -5.37
N HIS A 259 14.53 9.59 -5.83
CA HIS A 259 15.34 8.69 -5.01
C HIS A 259 16.84 8.92 -5.28
N ASN A 260 17.66 8.78 -4.24
CA ASN A 260 19.11 8.81 -4.39
C ASN A 260 19.66 7.40 -4.60
N LEU A 261 20.08 7.10 -5.83
CA LEU A 261 20.68 5.83 -6.20
C LEU A 261 22.19 5.92 -6.01
N THR A 262 22.76 5.04 -5.19
CA THR A 262 24.21 4.90 -5.02
C THR A 262 24.67 3.53 -5.49
N VAL A 263 25.71 3.49 -6.30
CA VAL A 263 26.30 2.25 -6.81
C VAL A 263 27.76 2.16 -6.39
N ILE A 264 28.14 1.05 -5.78
CA ILE A 264 29.46 0.81 -5.19
C ILE A 264 30.02 -0.50 -5.72
N LYS A 265 31.26 -0.49 -6.21
CA LYS A 265 31.99 -1.70 -6.58
C LYS A 265 33.44 -1.58 -6.16
N GLU A 266 34.00 -2.65 -5.60
CA GLU A 266 35.41 -2.70 -5.20
C GLU A 266 36.32 -2.42 -6.41
N GLY A 267 37.30 -1.53 -6.23
CA GLY A 267 38.21 -1.09 -7.29
C GLY A 267 37.63 -0.03 -8.23
N TYR A 268 36.42 0.47 -7.98
CA TYR A 268 35.76 1.51 -8.78
C TYR A 268 35.34 2.70 -7.92
N VAL A 269 35.28 3.88 -8.54
CA VAL A 269 34.76 5.11 -7.92
C VAL A 269 33.24 4.95 -7.74
N PRO A 270 32.69 5.15 -6.52
CA PRO A 270 31.25 5.12 -6.29
C PRO A 270 30.52 6.18 -7.11
N VAL A 271 29.33 5.84 -7.61
CA VAL A 271 28.47 6.77 -8.35
C VAL A 271 27.19 7.02 -7.57
N GLN A 272 26.79 8.29 -7.45
CA GLN A 272 25.48 8.68 -6.94
C GLN A 272 24.69 9.40 -8.03
N GLN A 273 23.42 9.04 -8.19
CA GLN A 273 22.52 9.63 -9.17
C GLN A 273 21.11 9.79 -8.59
N GLN A 274 20.50 10.96 -8.80
CA GLN A 274 19.08 11.17 -8.55
C GLN A 274 18.26 10.50 -9.65
N VAL A 275 17.28 9.69 -9.26
CA VAL A 275 16.38 8.98 -10.17
C VAL A 275 14.94 9.29 -9.81
N SER A 276 14.08 9.52 -10.80
CA SER A 276 12.65 9.72 -10.59
C SER A 276 11.91 8.45 -10.94
N VAL A 277 11.15 7.92 -9.99
CA VAL A 277 10.29 6.74 -10.18
C VAL A 277 8.86 7.21 -10.32
N GLU A 278 8.15 6.68 -11.31
CA GLU A 278 6.73 6.93 -11.54
C GLU A 278 5.91 5.69 -11.22
N ALA A 279 4.73 5.88 -10.64
CA ALA A 279 3.84 4.78 -10.29
C ALA A 279 3.45 3.97 -11.54
N GLY A 280 3.51 2.65 -11.45
CA GLY A 280 3.14 1.75 -12.55
C GLY A 280 4.11 1.69 -13.73
N LEU A 281 5.15 2.53 -13.75
CA LEU A 281 6.19 2.49 -14.79
C LEU A 281 7.43 1.74 -14.30
N THR A 282 8.20 1.23 -15.27
CA THR A 282 9.55 0.72 -15.04
C THR A 282 10.56 1.76 -15.50
N THR A 283 11.32 2.33 -14.56
CA THR A 283 12.40 3.28 -14.83
C THR A 283 13.72 2.50 -15.02
N PRO A 284 14.31 2.46 -16.21
CA PRO A 284 15.62 1.86 -16.42
C PRO A 284 16.76 2.84 -16.12
N VAL A 285 17.78 2.36 -15.43
CA VAL A 285 19.01 3.10 -15.12
C VAL A 285 20.21 2.22 -15.45
N SER A 286 21.12 2.77 -16.28
CA SER A 286 22.36 2.11 -16.66
C SER A 286 23.54 3.01 -16.30
N LEU A 287 24.48 2.48 -15.52
CA LEU A 287 25.61 3.22 -14.97
C LEU A 287 26.95 2.58 -15.37
N THR A 288 27.90 3.39 -15.83
CA THR A 288 29.26 2.92 -16.10
C THR A 288 30.19 3.41 -15.00
N LEU A 289 30.88 2.49 -14.32
CA LEU A 289 31.78 2.79 -13.22
C LEU A 289 33.21 3.01 -13.73
N SER A 290 33.90 4.00 -13.17
CA SER A 290 35.31 4.29 -13.48
C SER A 290 36.23 3.62 -12.46
N PRO A 291 37.29 2.91 -12.87
CA PRO A 291 38.25 2.32 -11.93
C PRO A 291 38.94 3.37 -11.05
N VAL A 292 39.23 3.04 -9.79
CA VAL A 292 40.08 3.90 -8.95
C VAL A 292 41.51 3.87 -9.49
N SER A 293 42.12 5.04 -9.68
CA SER A 293 43.49 5.12 -10.20
C SER A 293 44.51 4.63 -9.16
N PRO A 294 45.46 3.74 -9.50
CA PRO A 294 46.46 3.20 -8.57
C PRO A 294 47.33 4.25 -7.87
N LEU A 295 47.45 5.46 -8.44
CA LEU A 295 48.28 6.54 -7.91
C LEU A 295 47.71 7.20 -6.63
N GLN A 296 46.49 6.86 -6.21
CA GLN A 296 45.94 7.31 -4.92
C GLN A 296 46.21 6.33 -3.76
N ALA A 297 46.78 5.15 -4.04
CA ALA A 297 47.27 4.23 -3.02
C ALA A 297 48.78 4.46 -2.81
N LEU A 298 49.18 5.63 -2.29
CA LEU A 298 50.56 5.77 -1.83
C LEU A 298 50.77 4.82 -0.64
N PRO A 299 51.80 3.95 -0.65
CA PRO A 299 52.14 3.17 0.53
C PRO A 299 52.47 4.16 1.65
N ILE A 300 51.83 4.00 2.81
CA ILE A 300 52.34 4.58 4.05
C ILE A 300 53.73 3.98 4.22
N LYS A 301 54.76 4.76 3.88
CA LYS A 301 56.14 4.38 4.11
C LYS A 301 56.33 4.37 5.62
N THR A 302 56.12 3.22 6.25
CA THR A 302 56.53 2.98 7.63
C THR A 302 58.04 3.32 7.67
N PRO A 303 58.49 4.31 8.45
CA PRO A 303 59.92 4.55 8.57
C PRO A 303 60.55 3.29 9.15
N GLY A 304 61.41 2.67 8.35
CA GLY A 304 62.09 1.43 8.69
C GLY A 304 62.90 1.59 9.96
N LEU A 305 62.66 0.70 10.93
CA LEU A 305 63.51 0.53 12.09
C LEU A 305 64.87 0.00 11.60
N VAL A 306 65.88 0.86 11.55
CA VAL A 306 67.28 0.44 11.34
C VAL A 306 67.76 -0.20 12.64
N VAL A 307 67.66 -1.53 12.73
CA VAL A 307 68.34 -2.29 13.79
C VAL A 307 69.75 -2.57 13.29
N ALA A 308 70.70 -1.76 13.75
CA ALA A 308 72.13 -2.01 13.55
C ALA A 308 72.51 -3.32 14.25
N THR A 309 73.04 -4.27 13.50
CA THR A 309 73.68 -5.47 14.03
C THR A 309 75.04 -5.09 14.61
N LEU A 310 75.15 -5.08 15.94
CA LEU A 310 76.45 -5.15 16.62
C LEU A 310 76.72 -6.61 16.98
N ALA A 311 77.69 -7.20 16.27
CA ALA A 311 78.36 -8.42 16.69
C ALA A 311 79.32 -8.09 17.85
N GLY A 312 79.27 -8.85 18.94
CA GLY A 312 80.32 -8.83 19.97
C GLY A 312 79.86 -9.17 21.39
N LEU A 313 79.94 -10.46 21.73
CA LEU A 313 80.30 -11.04 23.03
C LEU A 313 79.84 -10.33 24.33
N SER A 314 78.91 -10.96 25.07
CA SER A 314 79.15 -11.51 26.43
C SER A 314 77.84 -11.66 27.23
N CYS A 315 77.90 -12.59 28.18
CA CYS A 315 76.84 -13.22 28.96
C CYS A 315 75.95 -12.31 29.84
N ALA A 316 74.77 -12.86 30.14
CA ALA A 316 73.98 -12.73 31.37
C ALA A 316 73.36 -11.37 31.73
N ALA A 317 72.02 -11.30 31.70
CA ALA A 317 71.16 -11.20 32.89
C ALA A 317 69.77 -10.68 32.51
N LEU A 318 68.75 -11.43 32.93
CA LEU A 318 67.34 -11.10 32.90
C LEU A 318 67.06 -9.97 33.90
N ALA A 319 66.55 -8.82 33.47
CA ALA A 319 65.99 -7.82 34.39
C ALA A 319 64.81 -7.05 33.76
N VAL A 320 63.65 -7.20 34.40
CA VAL A 320 62.39 -6.51 34.15
C VAL A 320 62.48 -5.08 34.68
N VAL A 321 62.09 -4.06 33.89
CA VAL A 321 61.69 -2.74 34.43
C VAL A 321 60.48 -2.18 33.68
N ARG A 322 59.34 -2.14 34.38
CA ARG A 322 58.20 -1.24 34.12
C ARG A 322 58.60 0.17 34.49
N LEU A 323 58.29 1.18 33.68
CA LEU A 323 58.06 2.53 34.18
C LEU A 323 56.90 3.21 33.44
N ARG A 324 55.82 3.43 34.20
CA ARG A 324 54.83 4.50 33.97
C ARG A 324 55.50 5.82 34.31
N SER A 325 55.20 6.87 33.54
CA SER A 325 55.20 8.24 34.04
C SER A 325 54.31 9.11 33.15
N ARG A 326 53.16 9.52 33.70
CA ARG A 326 52.40 10.71 33.31
C ARG A 326 52.72 11.79 34.34
N ASN A 327 53.06 12.97 33.85
CA ASN A 327 52.86 14.33 34.39
C ASN A 327 53.43 15.22 33.27
N THR A 328 52.65 16.07 32.60
CA THR A 328 51.77 17.13 33.11
C THR A 328 50.36 17.08 32.56
#